data_AF-A0A6J1N3T7-F1
#
_entry.id   AF-A0A6J1N3T7-F1
#
_cell.length_a   1.000
_cell.length_b   1.000
_cell.length_c   1.000
_cell.angle_alpha   90.00
_cell.angle_beta   90.00
_cell.angle_gamma   90.00
#
_symmetry.space_group_name_H-M   'P 1'
#
loop_
_entity.id
_entity.type
_entity.pdbx_description
1 polymer ?
#
loop_
_entity_poly.entity_id
_entity_poly.type
_entity_poly.pdbx_seq_one_letter_code
_entity_poly.pdbx_strand_id
1 'polypeptide(L)'
;MAAYKNIVVFLVLSALAIVLGQTQQGGPPGSQGGPHQNQGRKRRQIEVPEDVNDQSGIALNPLNWTTCDVTVIPRVSCHDCNTRVICKPIGGLLKGCTNPLRPHCNRGICSAVPSADCV
;
A
#
# COMPACT_ATOMS: atom_id res chain seq x y z
N MET A 1 7.43 47.87 12.82
CA MET A 1 5.97 47.80 13.07
C MET A 1 5.19 46.87 12.12
N ALA A 2 5.71 46.51 10.93
CA ALA A 2 5.02 45.55 10.05
C ALA A 2 5.19 44.08 10.49
N ALA A 3 6.36 43.71 11.00
CA ALA A 3 6.68 42.33 11.39
C ALA A 3 5.81 41.81 12.54
N TYR A 4 5.53 42.65 13.56
CA TYR A 4 4.69 42.23 14.69
C TYR A 4 3.25 41.96 14.25
N LYS A 5 2.72 42.72 13.28
CA LYS A 5 1.37 42.49 12.74
C LYS A 5 1.27 41.13 12.05
N ASN A 6 2.28 40.78 11.25
CA ASN A 6 2.32 39.48 10.58
C ASN A 6 2.43 38.32 11.58
N ILE A 7 3.26 38.46 12.62
CA ILE A 7 3.42 37.44 13.67
C ILE A 7 2.09 37.22 14.42
N VAL A 8 1.38 38.30 14.78
CA VAL A 8 0.08 38.20 15.45
C VAL A 8 -0.96 37.51 14.56
N VAL A 9 -0.99 37.81 13.26
CA VAL A 9 -1.90 37.16 12.32
C VAL A 9 -1.63 35.66 12.21
N PHE A 10 -0.36 35.25 12.13
CA PHE A 10 0.00 33.82 12.09
C PHE A 10 -0.38 33.07 13.39
N LEU A 11 -0.22 33.70 14.55
CA LEU A 11 -0.62 33.11 15.84
C LEU A 11 -2.13 32.96 15.97
N VAL A 12 -2.91 33.90 15.46
CA VAL A 12 -4.39 33.81 15.47
C VAL A 12 -4.86 32.70 14.52
N LEU A 13 -4.25 32.59 13.33
CA LEU A 13 -4.59 31.54 12.36
C LEU A 13 -4.25 30.13 12.86
N SER A 14 -3.12 29.95 13.55
CA SER A 14 -2.74 28.65 14.11
C SER A 14 -3.65 28.24 15.27
N ALA A 15 -4.04 29.17 16.14
CA ALA A 15 -5.01 28.90 17.21
C ALA A 15 -6.38 28.51 16.64
N LEU A 16 -6.85 29.18 15.58
CA LEU A 16 -8.12 28.86 14.94
C LEU A 16 -8.12 27.45 14.32
N ALA A 17 -7.01 27.03 13.71
CA ALA A 17 -6.87 25.68 13.14
C ALA A 17 -6.94 24.57 14.20
N ILE A 18 -6.38 24.81 15.40
CA ILE A 18 -6.44 23.83 16.51
C ILE A 18 -7.87 23.68 17.02
N VAL A 19 -8.62 24.79 17.15
CA VAL A 19 -10.02 24.77 17.60
C VAL A 19 -10.92 24.03 16.60
N LEU A 20 -10.71 24.25 15.30
CA LEU A 20 -11.47 23.56 14.25
C LEU A 20 -11.08 22.08 14.09
N GLY A 21 -9.86 21.71 14.48
CA GLY A 21 -9.36 20.33 14.46
C GLY A 21 -9.93 19.43 15.57
N GLN A 22 -10.57 19.99 16.59
CA GLN A 22 -11.24 19.23 17.64
C GLN A 22 -12.71 18.93 17.29
N THR A 23 -12.94 18.29 16.14
CA THR A 23 -14.24 17.64 15.90
C THR A 23 -14.31 16.37 16.76
N GLN A 24 -15.32 16.36 17.62
CA GLN A 24 -15.60 15.37 18.64
C GLN A 24 -15.70 13.93 18.13
N GLN A 25 -14.97 13.01 18.78
CA GLN A 25 -15.42 11.63 18.98
C GLN A 25 -15.64 11.44 20.49
N GLY A 26 -16.76 11.95 20.99
CA GLY A 26 -17.22 11.75 22.35
C GLY A 26 -18.71 11.39 22.34
N GLY A 27 -19.01 10.12 22.07
CA GLY A 27 -20.35 9.54 22.23
C GLY A 27 -20.53 8.87 23.61
N PRO A 28 -21.77 8.65 24.08
CA PRO A 28 -22.09 8.33 25.48
C PRO A 28 -21.62 6.92 25.92
N PRO A 29 -21.44 6.68 27.24
CA PRO A 29 -20.95 5.41 27.76
C PRO A 29 -22.05 4.35 27.75
N GLY A 30 -22.13 3.59 26.65
CA GLY A 30 -22.88 2.35 26.58
C GLY A 30 -22.06 1.20 27.19
N SER A 31 -22.37 0.85 28.44
CA SER A 31 -21.96 -0.43 29.03
C SER A 31 -22.70 -1.57 28.33
N GLN A 32 -21.99 -2.42 27.57
CA GLN A 32 -22.23 -3.86 27.55
C GLN A 32 -21.22 -4.61 26.66
N GLY A 33 -20.46 -5.50 27.29
CA GLY A 33 -20.43 -6.89 26.86
C GLY A 33 -19.44 -7.30 25.77
N GLY A 34 -18.28 -7.79 26.20
CA GLY A 34 -17.51 -8.76 25.44
C GLY A 34 -16.03 -8.76 25.81
N PRO A 35 -15.44 -9.88 26.27
CA PRO A 35 -14.00 -9.97 26.37
C PRO A 35 -13.45 -9.96 24.94
N HIS A 36 -13.11 -8.77 24.46
CA HIS A 36 -12.50 -8.57 23.16
C HIS A 36 -11.12 -9.22 23.23
N GLN A 37 -11.07 -10.46 22.74
CA GLN A 37 -9.84 -11.22 22.57
C GLN A 37 -8.83 -10.29 21.95
N ASN A 38 -7.68 -10.20 22.61
CA ASN A 38 -6.50 -9.52 22.12
C ASN A 38 -6.26 -9.96 20.67
N GLN A 39 -6.79 -9.18 19.72
CA GLN A 39 -6.31 -9.15 18.35
C GLN A 39 -4.96 -8.44 18.44
N GLY A 40 -4.02 -9.14 19.07
CA GLY A 40 -2.62 -8.89 18.91
C GLY A 40 -2.43 -8.79 17.42
N ARG A 41 -1.95 -7.62 17.01
CA ARG A 41 -1.22 -7.44 15.78
C ARG A 41 -0.08 -8.45 15.83
N LYS A 42 -0.39 -9.70 15.48
CA LYS A 42 0.54 -10.80 15.26
C LYS A 42 1.27 -10.39 14.00
N ARG A 43 2.25 -9.49 14.19
CA ARG A 43 3.39 -9.34 13.31
C ARG A 43 3.81 -10.79 13.09
N ARG A 44 3.62 -11.32 11.89
CA ARG A 44 4.15 -12.62 11.53
C ARG A 44 5.66 -12.49 11.63
N GLN A 45 6.21 -12.74 12.83
CA GLN A 45 7.54 -13.26 12.95
C GLN A 45 7.47 -14.61 12.24
N ILE A 46 8.21 -14.67 11.15
CA ILE A 46 8.54 -15.90 10.47
C ILE A 46 9.40 -16.66 11.49
N GLU A 47 8.78 -17.59 12.22
CA GLU A 47 9.51 -18.74 12.73
C GLU A 47 10.01 -19.47 11.49
N VAL A 48 11.33 -19.57 11.36
CA VAL A 48 12.02 -20.25 10.26
C VAL A 48 11.85 -21.75 10.49
N PRO A 49 11.08 -22.49 9.67
CA PRO A 49 11.24 -23.92 9.57
C PRO A 49 12.33 -24.15 8.53
N GLU A 50 13.41 -24.80 8.96
CA GLU A 50 14.45 -25.35 8.11
C GLU A 50 13.83 -26.42 7.19
N ASP A 51 13.26 -26.01 6.07
CA ASP A 51 13.13 -26.81 4.83
C ASP A 51 12.57 -25.92 3.72
N VAL A 52 13.47 -25.18 3.07
CA VAL A 52 13.14 -24.19 2.04
C VAL A 52 12.91 -24.89 0.71
N ASN A 53 11.66 -25.28 0.44
CA ASN A 53 11.15 -25.54 -0.92
C ASN A 53 9.79 -24.87 -1.18
N ASP A 54 9.46 -23.83 -0.42
CA ASP A 54 8.32 -22.97 -0.69
C ASP A 54 8.72 -21.53 -0.36
N GLN A 55 9.03 -20.73 -1.39
CA GLN A 55 9.34 -19.31 -1.20
C GLN A 55 8.43 -18.42 -2.04
N SER A 56 7.15 -18.47 -1.67
CA SER A 56 6.40 -17.25 -1.39
C SER A 56 7.10 -16.46 -0.26
N GLY A 57 8.22 -15.84 -0.59
CA GLY A 57 9.01 -15.00 0.29
C GLY A 57 9.53 -13.83 -0.53
N ILE A 58 9.51 -12.64 0.05
CA ILE A 58 10.12 -11.45 -0.51
C ILE A 58 11.63 -11.68 -0.48
N ALA A 59 12.14 -12.49 -1.41
CA ALA A 59 13.50 -12.33 -1.87
C ALA A 59 13.51 -10.95 -2.51
N LEU A 60 14.14 -9.99 -1.85
CA LEU A 60 14.71 -8.83 -2.53
C LEU A 60 15.81 -9.38 -3.45
N ASN A 61 15.43 -10.13 -4.48
CA ASN A 61 16.28 -10.31 -5.63
C ASN A 61 16.36 -8.91 -6.26
N PRO A 62 17.53 -8.24 -6.25
CA PRO A 62 17.67 -6.95 -6.93
C PRO A 62 17.32 -7.03 -8.43
N LEU A 63 17.18 -8.24 -8.98
CA LEU A 63 16.78 -8.50 -10.36
C LEU A 63 15.30 -8.27 -10.68
N ASN A 64 14.38 -8.22 -9.72
CA ASN A 64 12.95 -8.12 -10.03
C ASN A 64 12.41 -6.67 -10.05
N TRP A 65 13.33 -5.72 -10.24
CA TRP A 65 13.02 -4.30 -10.41
C TRP A 65 13.23 -3.90 -11.87
N THR A 66 12.33 -3.07 -12.38
CA THR A 66 12.39 -2.48 -13.72
C THR A 66 12.27 -0.96 -13.62
N THR A 67 12.61 -0.25 -14.68
CA THR A 67 12.33 1.18 -14.77
C THR A 67 10.83 1.38 -14.98
N CYS A 68 10.21 2.29 -14.23
CA CYS A 68 8.80 2.58 -14.38
C CYS A 68 8.55 4.07 -14.13
N ASP A 69 7.93 4.74 -15.10
CA ASP A 69 7.54 6.14 -14.98
C ASP A 69 6.12 6.22 -14.42
N VAL A 70 6.01 6.67 -13.17
CA VAL A 70 4.72 6.82 -12.47
C VAL A 70 3.81 7.91 -13.06
N THR A 71 4.33 8.76 -13.95
CA THR A 71 3.54 9.82 -14.62
C THR A 71 2.84 9.29 -15.87
N VAL A 72 3.37 8.25 -16.48
CA VAL A 72 2.85 7.65 -17.73
C VAL A 72 2.19 6.30 -17.47
N ILE A 73 2.77 5.49 -16.59
CA ILE A 73 2.35 4.11 -16.32
C ILE A 73 1.45 4.10 -15.07
N PRO A 74 0.27 3.46 -15.13
CA PRO A 74 -0.56 3.32 -13.95
C PRO A 74 0.19 2.57 -12.84
N ARG A 75 -0.19 2.85 -11.59
CA ARG A 75 0.47 2.26 -10.41
C ARG A 75 0.59 0.73 -10.45
N VAL A 76 -0.33 0.06 -11.14
CA VAL A 76 -0.25 -1.36 -11.44
C VAL A 76 -0.60 -1.55 -12.91
N SER A 77 0.27 -2.21 -13.67
CA SER A 77 0.05 -2.54 -15.08
C SER A 77 0.63 -3.93 -15.40
N CYS A 78 0.36 -4.46 -16.58
CA CYS A 78 1.05 -5.64 -17.07
C CYS A 78 2.42 -5.22 -17.63
N HIS A 79 3.45 -5.98 -17.29
CA HIS A 79 4.75 -5.85 -17.94
C HIS A 79 4.79 -6.77 -19.17
N ASP A 80 4.43 -8.04 -18.95
CA ASP A 80 4.23 -9.05 -20.00
C ASP A 80 2.91 -9.80 -19.76
N CYS A 81 2.66 -10.81 -20.59
CA CYS A 81 1.46 -11.65 -20.52
C CYS A 81 1.31 -12.43 -19.22
N ASN A 82 2.39 -12.66 -18.48
CA ASN A 82 2.37 -13.46 -17.24
C ASN A 82 2.96 -12.68 -16.05
N THR A 83 3.31 -11.41 -16.23
CA THR A 83 3.96 -10.58 -15.21
C THR A 83 3.26 -9.23 -15.10
N ARG A 84 3.03 -8.79 -13.87
CA ARG A 84 2.55 -7.43 -13.58
C ARG A 84 3.64 -6.60 -12.95
N VAL A 85 3.64 -5.31 -13.23
CA VAL A 85 4.52 -4.34 -12.60
C VAL A 85 3.73 -3.48 -11.62
N ILE A 86 4.31 -3.24 -10.44
CA ILE A 86 3.82 -2.28 -9.47
C ILE A 86 4.76 -1.07 -9.53
N CYS A 87 4.29 0.00 -10.16
CA CYS A 87 5.05 1.22 -10.37
C CYS A 87 5.17 2.01 -9.06
N LYS A 88 6.40 2.30 -8.64
CA LYS A 88 6.73 3.16 -7.49
C LYS A 88 7.65 4.30 -7.97
N PRO A 89 7.79 5.39 -7.20
CA PRO A 89 8.67 6.50 -7.59
C PRO A 89 10.14 6.10 -7.80
N ILE A 90 10.59 5.02 -7.15
CA ILE A 90 11.95 4.50 -7.26
C ILE A 90 12.13 3.48 -8.41
N GLY A 91 11.06 3.14 -9.12
CA GLY A 91 11.05 2.08 -10.14
C GLY A 91 9.84 1.14 -10.03
N GLY A 92 9.78 0.15 -10.91
CA GLY A 92 8.72 -0.86 -10.97
C GLY A 92 9.12 -2.16 -10.31
N LEU A 93 8.28 -2.69 -9.42
CA LEU A 93 8.44 -4.04 -8.88
C LEU A 93 7.70 -5.03 -9.78
N LEU A 94 8.44 -5.98 -10.37
CA LEU A 94 7.86 -7.05 -11.16
C LEU A 94 7.30 -8.16 -10.26
N LYS A 95 6.13 -8.68 -10.62
CA LYS A 95 5.46 -9.78 -9.94
C LYS A 95 4.85 -10.72 -10.96
N GLY A 96 5.31 -11.96 -10.99
CA GLY A 96 4.69 -13.02 -11.81
C GLY A 96 3.29 -13.37 -11.34
N CYS A 97 2.43 -13.75 -12.29
CA CYS A 97 1.15 -14.39 -12.06
C CYS A 97 1.37 -15.88 -11.84
N THR A 98 1.76 -16.26 -10.62
CA THR A 98 2.15 -17.63 -10.26
C THR A 98 0.97 -18.56 -9.98
N ASN A 99 -0.25 -18.03 -9.91
CA ASN A 99 -1.44 -18.86 -9.67
C ASN A 99 -1.79 -19.61 -10.97
N PRO A 100 -1.79 -20.96 -10.99
CA PRO A 100 -2.09 -21.73 -12.19
C PRO A 100 -3.51 -21.53 -12.73
N LEU A 101 -4.47 -21.13 -11.88
CA LEU A 101 -5.83 -20.78 -12.30
C LEU A 101 -5.92 -19.37 -12.89
N ARG A 102 -4.89 -18.54 -12.69
CA ARG A 102 -4.83 -17.15 -13.17
C ARG A 102 -3.42 -16.81 -13.66
N PRO A 103 -2.91 -17.51 -14.69
CA PRO A 103 -1.52 -17.39 -15.09
C PRO A 103 -1.24 -16.13 -15.91
N HIS A 104 -2.28 -15.46 -16.41
CA HIS A 104 -2.14 -14.33 -17.32
C HIS A 104 -2.31 -13.01 -16.60
N CYS A 105 -1.57 -11.99 -17.01
CA CYS A 105 -1.82 -10.61 -16.61
C CYS A 105 -2.84 -9.98 -17.57
N ASN A 106 -3.84 -9.31 -17.02
CA ASN A 106 -4.79 -8.51 -17.75
C ASN A 106 -4.99 -7.18 -17.01
N ARG A 107 -4.55 -6.07 -17.63
CA ARG A 107 -4.63 -4.71 -17.08
C ARG A 107 -4.08 -4.58 -15.63
N GLY A 108 -2.97 -5.26 -15.35
CA GLY A 108 -2.30 -5.27 -14.04
C GLY A 108 -2.83 -6.28 -13.03
N ILE A 109 -3.81 -7.11 -13.41
CA ILE A 109 -4.44 -8.12 -12.54
C ILE A 109 -4.21 -9.51 -13.13
N CYS A 110 -3.84 -10.47 -12.29
CA CYS A 110 -3.73 -11.87 -12.72
C CYS A 110 -5.13 -12.47 -12.96
N SER A 111 -5.32 -13.06 -14.13
CA SER A 111 -6.57 -13.53 -14.72
C SER A 111 -6.39 -14.93 -15.33
N ALA A 112 -7.48 -15.68 -15.39
CA ALA A 112 -7.56 -16.95 -16.12
C ALA A 112 -7.53 -16.75 -17.64
N VAL A 113 -7.95 -15.57 -18.11
CA VAL A 113 -8.07 -15.23 -19.52
C VAL A 113 -6.96 -14.26 -19.90
N PRO A 114 -6.21 -14.51 -21.00
CA PRO A 114 -5.17 -13.61 -21.49
C PRO A 114 -5.74 -12.25 -21.90
N SER A 115 -4.90 -11.22 -21.87
CA SER A 115 -5.23 -9.94 -22.52
C SER A 115 -5.23 -10.07 -24.03
N ALA A 116 -5.90 -9.15 -24.73
CA ALA A 116 -5.94 -9.13 -26.19
C ALA A 116 -4.54 -9.10 -26.83
N ASP A 117 -3.59 -8.44 -26.17
CA ASP A 117 -2.20 -8.30 -26.65
C ASP A 117 -1.34 -9.56 -26.44
N CYS A 118 -1.93 -10.63 -25.90
CA CYS A 118 -1.25 -11.84 -25.44
C CYS A 118 -1.83 -13.13 -26.05
N VAL A 119 -2.54 -13.00 -27.18
CA VAL A 119 -3.16 -14.09 -27.95
C VAL A 119 -2.40 -14.29 -29.26
#